data_AF-A0A7J7GDS2-F1
#
_entry.id   AF-A0A7J7GDS2-F1
#
_cell.length_a   1.000
_cell.length_b   1.000
_cell.length_c   1.000
_cell.angle_alpha   90.00
_cell.angle_beta   90.00
_cell.angle_gamma   90.00
#
_symmetry.space_group_name_H-M   'P 1'
#
loop_
_entity.id
_entity.type
_entity.pdbx_description
1 polymer ?
#
loop_
_entity_poly.entity_id
_entity_poly.type
_entity_poly.pdbx_seq_one_letter_code
_entity_poly.pdbx_strand_id
1 'polypeptide(L)' 'MVEEVQRQFNTIPGPMEGTAKLDCAICVKISTDASIKEMIPPGALVMLTPLIVGTFFGVETLSAVLAGSLTSDDNCDW' A
#
# COMPACT_ATOMS: atom_id res chain seq x y z
N MET A 1 0.68 -13.63 0.67
CA MET A 1 -0.69 -14.03 0.31
C MET A 1 -0.70 -15.37 -0.42
N VAL A 2 -0.04 -15.48 -1.59
CA VAL A 2 -0.07 -16.70 -2.44
C VAL A 2 0.43 -17.95 -1.72
N GLU A 3 1.56 -17.87 -1.00
CA GLU A 3 2.11 -19.02 -0.27
C GLU A 3 1.17 -19.53 0.85
N GLU A 4 0.47 -18.63 1.56
CA GLU A 4 -0.48 -19.02 2.60
C GLU A 4 -1.73 -19.68 1.99
N VAL A 5 -2.24 -19.16 0.87
CA VAL A 5 -3.32 -19.79 0.13
C VAL A 5 -2.91 -21.19 -0.32
N GLN A 6 -1.69 -21.34 -0.86
CA GLN A 6 -1.16 -22.63 -1.29
C GLN A 6 -0.97 -23.60 -0.12
N ARG A 7 -0.52 -23.13 1.05
CA ARG A 7 -0.42 -23.93 2.28
C ARG A 7 -1.79 -24.47 2.70
N GLN A 8 -2.83 -23.64 2.65
CA GLN A 8 -4.18 -24.06 3.03
C GLN A 8 -4.79 -25.04 2.02
N PHE A 9 -4.56 -24.83 0.72
CA PHE A 9 -4.97 -25.80 -0.31
C PHE A 9 -4.27 -27.17 -0.17
N ASN A 10 -3.01 -27.20 0.27
CA ASN A 10 -2.26 -28.45 0.45
C ASN A 10 -2.54 -29.15 1.80
N THR A 11 -2.94 -28.41 2.84
CA THR A 11 -3.14 -28.95 4.19
C THR A 11 -4.61 -29.32 4.46
N ILE A 12 -5.55 -28.57 3.89
CA ILE A 12 -6.99 -28.79 4.09
C ILE A 12 -7.54 -29.57 2.88
N PRO A 13 -8.01 -30.81 3.04
CA PRO A 13 -8.66 -31.56 1.97
C PRO A 13 -10.10 -31.06 1.75
N GLY A 14 -10.58 -31.08 0.50
CA GLY A 14 -11.95 -30.67 0.14
C GLY A 14 -12.24 -29.20 -0.26
N PRO A 15 -11.30 -28.23 -0.32
CA PRO A 15 -11.64 -26.89 -0.79
C PRO A 15 -11.90 -26.84 -2.31
N MET A 16 -11.30 -27.74 -3.08
CA MET A 16 -11.54 -27.85 -4.53
C MET A 16 -12.89 -28.50 -4.87
N GLU A 17 -13.45 -29.26 -3.93
CA GLU A 17 -14.78 -29.90 -4.01
C GLU A 17 -15.86 -29.06 -3.29
N GLY A 18 -15.51 -27.87 -2.79
CA GLY A 18 -16.42 -26.93 -2.11
C GLY A 18 -16.87 -27.37 -0.71
N THR A 19 -16.26 -28.41 -0.13
CA THR A 19 -16.63 -28.99 1.17
C THR A 19 -15.89 -28.36 2.34
N ALA A 20 -14.68 -27.83 2.13
CA ALA A 20 -13.89 -27.17 3.17
C ALA A 20 -13.71 -25.67 2.86
N LYS A 21 -13.84 -24.83 3.90
CA LYS A 21 -13.62 -23.38 3.81
C LYS A 21 -12.18 -23.04 4.20
N LEU A 22 -11.52 -22.21 3.39
CA LEU A 22 -10.23 -21.61 3.74
C LEU A 22 -10.41 -20.56 4.84
N ASP A 23 -9.38 -20.39 5.65
CA ASP A 23 -9.31 -19.39 6.71
C ASP A 23 -9.05 -17.99 6.15
N CYS A 24 -10.13 -17.28 5.82
CA CYS A 24 -10.07 -15.88 5.38
C CYS A 24 -9.46 -14.95 6.44
N ALA A 25 -9.63 -15.26 7.74
CA ALA A 25 -9.09 -14.44 8.83
C ALA A 25 -7.56 -14.33 8.77
N ILE A 26 -6.87 -15.41 8.39
CA ILE A 26 -5.40 -15.43 8.28
C ILE A 26 -4.96 -14.59 7.07
N CYS A 27 -5.63 -14.72 5.93
CA CYS A 27 -5.35 -13.91 4.75
C CYS A 27 -5.54 -12.41 5.03
N VAL A 28 -6.62 -12.03 5.72
CA VAL A 28 -6.87 -10.64 6.12
C VAL A 28 -5.76 -10.13 7.03
N LYS A 29 -5.39 -10.90 8.07
CA LYS A 29 -4.33 -10.50 9.00
C LYS A 29 -2.99 -10.26 8.29
N ILE A 30 -2.60 -11.14 7.36
CA ILE A 30 -1.34 -10.99 6.60
C ILE A 30 -1.36 -9.73 5.73
N SER A 31 -2.48 -9.47 5.06
CA SER A 31 -2.63 -8.28 4.23
C SER A 31 -2.57 -7.00 5.09
N THR A 32 -3.31 -6.98 6.21
CA THR A 32 -3.35 -5.83 7.12
C THR A 32 -2.00 -5.53 7.77
N ASP A 33 -1.27 -6.56 8.24
CA ASP A 33 0.04 -6.37 8.88
C ASP A 33 1.06 -5.79 7.88
N ALA A 34 1.06 -6.31 6.64
CA ALA A 34 1.89 -5.78 5.57
C ALA A 34 1.52 -4.34 5.22
N SER A 35 0.22 -4.03 5.04
CA SER A 35 -0.21 -2.66 4.71
C SER A 35 0.16 -1.65 5.78
N ILE A 36 -0.04 -1.96 7.07
CA ILE A 36 0.30 -1.02 8.14
C ILE A 36 1.80 -0.73 8.16
N LYS A 37 2.64 -1.73 7.93
CA LYS A 37 4.09 -1.56 7.91
C LYS A 37 4.57 -0.78 6.68
N GLU A 38 4.01 -1.06 5.52
CA GLU A 38 4.41 -0.43 4.25
C GLU A 38 3.82 0.97 4.06
N MET A 39 2.81 1.39 4.82
CA MET A 39 2.26 2.76 4.75
C MET A 39 3.12 3.82 5.46
N ILE A 40 3.96 3.41 6.41
CA ILE A 40 4.85 4.32 7.15
C ILE A 40 5.88 5.02 6.22
N PRO A 41 6.65 4.30 5.37
CA PRO A 41 7.62 4.93 4.49
C PRO A 41 7.05 5.96 3.49
N PRO A 42 5.97 5.69 2.73
CA PRO A 42 5.39 6.68 1.82
C PRO A 42 4.78 7.86 2.58
N GLY A 43 4.14 7.62 3.74
CA GLY A 43 3.61 8.71 4.57
C GLY A 43 4.70 9.65 5.08
N ALA A 44 5.83 9.10 5.52
CA ALA A 44 6.98 9.90 5.93
C ALA A 44 7.56 10.69 4.76
N LEU A 45 7.67 10.10 3.57
CA LEU A 45 8.18 10.78 2.38
C LEU A 45 7.30 11.97 1.98
N VAL A 46 5.98 11.80 1.97
CA VAL A 46 5.02 12.87 1.65
C VAL A 46 5.08 14.01 2.66
N MET A 47 5.24 13.72 3.96
CA MET A 47 5.36 14.75 5.00
C MET A 47 6.71 15.47 4.97
N LEU A 48 7.80 14.74 4.73
CA LEU A 48 9.16 15.31 4.75
C LEU A 48 9.48 16.13 3.49
N THR A 49 8.89 15.78 2.35
CA THR A 49 9.14 16.47 1.06
C THR A 49 8.86 17.98 1.12
N PRO A 50 7.66 18.47 1.48
CA PRO A 50 7.40 19.90 1.55
C PRO A 50 8.18 20.60 2.67
N LEU A 51 8.51 19.88 3.76
CA LEU A 51 9.29 20.43 4.87
C LEU A 51 10.74 20.69 4.45
N ILE A 52 11.37 19.75 3.75
CA ILE A 52 12.75 19.89 3.26
C ILE A 52 12.79 20.91 2.12
N VAL A 53 11.88 20.81 1.14
CA VAL A 53 11.84 21.73 0.00
C VAL A 53 11.55 23.16 0.47
N GLY A 54 10.59 23.34 1.38
CA GLY A 54 10.25 24.66 1.90
C GLY A 54 11.34 25.30 2.75
N THR A 55 12.09 24.51 3.53
CA THR A 55 13.16 25.05 4.39
C THR A 55 14.46 25.35 3.62
N PHE A 56 14.81 24.56 2.59
CA PHE A 56 16.05 24.74 1.84
C PHE A 56 15.91 25.58 0.56
N PHE A 57 14.81 25.46 -0.18
CA PHE A 57 14.65 26.07 -1.51
C PHE A 57 13.64 27.24 -1.54
N GLY A 58 12.80 27.39 -0.52
CA GLY A 58 11.87 28.51 -0.37
C GLY A 58 10.50 28.28 -1.02
N VAL A 59 9.67 29.33 -1.01
CA VAL A 59 8.22 29.24 -1.36
C VAL A 59 7.95 29.10 -2.86
N GLU A 60 8.86 29.55 -3.72
CA GLU A 60 8.68 29.49 -5.18
C GLU A 60 8.84 28.07 -5.73
N THR A 61 9.70 27.26 -5.12
CA THR A 61 9.89 25.85 -5.50
C THR A 61 8.79 24.97 -4.90
N LEU A 62 8.29 25.32 -3.72
CA LEU A 62 7.16 24.66 -3.08
C LEU A 62 5.88 24.73 -3.94
N SER A 63 5.59 25.89 -4.55
CA SER A 63 4.41 26.06 -5.41
C SER A 63 4.50 25.22 -6.70
N ALA A 64 5.68 25.10 -7.30
CA ALA A 64 5.92 24.24 -8.45
C ALA A 64 5.79 22.74 -8.11
N VAL A 65 6.29 22.31 -6.94
CA VAL A 65 6.13 20.92 -6.46
C VAL A 65 4.66 20.59 -6.19
N LEU A 66 3.90 21.51 -5.59
CA LEU A 66 2.47 21.32 -5.35
C LEU A 66 1.69 21.20 -6.67
N ALA A 67 1.91 22.14 -7.60
CA ALA A 67 1.27 22.13 -8.92
C ALA A 67 1.60 20.85 -9.69
N GLY A 68 2.87 20.42 -9.71
CA GLY A 68 3.31 19.19 -10.35
C GLY A 68 2.69 17.93 -9.75
N SER A 69 2.57 17.86 -8.41
CA SER A 69 1.93 16.72 -7.75
C SER A 69 0.45 16.57 -8.10
N LEU A 70 -0.28 17.69 -8.19
CA LEU A 70 -1.70 17.71 -8.56
C LEU A 70 -1.88 17.20 -10.01
N THR A 71 -1.14 17.77 -10.96
CA THR A 71 -1.24 17.35 -12.37
C THR A 71 -0.78 15.91 -12.61
N SER A 72 0.13 15.39 -11.79
CA SER A 72 0.60 14.01 -11.91
C SER A 72 -0.44 13.00 -11.40
N ASP A 73 -1.20 13.37 -10.37
CA ASP A 73 -2.27 12.53 -9.81
C ASP A 73 -3.48 12.51 -10.74
N ASP A 74 -3.88 13.67 -11.29
CA ASP A 74 -4.99 13.79 -12.25
C ASP A 74 -4.72 13.07 -13.59
N ASN A 75 -3.45 12.87 -13.97
CA ASN A 75 -3.09 12.10 -15.17
C ASN A 75 -3.12 10.58 -14.94
N CYS A 76 -3.47 10.14 -13.72
CA CYS A 76 -3.66 8.74 -13.36
C CYS A 76 -5.14 8.41 -13.06
N ASP A 77 -6.08 9.21 -13.58
CA ASP A 77 -7.47 8.78 -13.75
C ASP A 77 -7.63 8.16 -15.16
N TRP A 78 -7.77 6.83 -15.19
CA TRP A 78 -8.24 5.94 -16.27
C TRP A 78 -8.08 6.35 -17.75
#